data_AF-A0A323TZC2-F1
#
_entry.id   AF-A0A323TZC2-F1
#
_cell.length_a   1.000
_cell.length_b   1.000
_cell.length_c   1.000
_cell.angle_alpha   90.00
_cell.angle_beta   90.00
_cell.angle_gamma   90.00
#
_symmetry.space_group_name_H-M   'P 1'
#
loop_
_entity.id
_entity.type
_entity.pdbx_description
1 polymer ?
#
loop_
_entity_poly.entity_id
_entity_poly.type
_entity_poly.pdbx_seq_one_letter_code
_entity_poly.pdbx_strand_id
1 'polypeptide(L)'
;MTTNCAFCELDIYVLENDLAFVIYDKYPVAKGHALVIPKRHVADYFDTTEEEKAAMLQLAAEISEVQKEELSPDGFNIGINCGEAAGQTIFHVHMHVIPRYKGDMDDPPGGVRGVIPEKQKY
;
A
#
# COMPACT_ATOMS: atom_id res chain seq x y z
N MET A 1 -22.29 2.70 6.76
CA MET A 1 -21.35 3.83 6.88
C MET A 1 -20.72 3.73 8.26
N THR A 2 -19.45 3.33 8.33
CA THR A 2 -18.65 3.34 9.56
C THR A 2 -18.22 4.78 9.82
N THR A 3 -18.80 5.40 10.84
CA THR A 3 -18.82 6.86 11.10
C THR A 3 -17.49 7.45 11.59
N ASN A 4 -16.33 6.90 11.21
CA ASN A 4 -15.01 7.44 11.62
C ASN A 4 -13.82 6.79 10.87
N CYS A 5 -13.98 6.41 9.60
CA CYS A 5 -12.89 5.82 8.83
C CYS A 5 -12.15 6.91 8.04
N ALA A 6 -10.84 7.06 8.30
CA ALA A 6 -9.98 8.05 7.64
C ALA A 6 -9.97 7.93 6.09
N PHE A 7 -10.26 6.74 5.54
CA PHE A 7 -10.32 6.55 4.09
C PHE A 7 -11.72 6.72 3.50
N CYS A 8 -12.79 6.46 4.27
CA CYS A 8 -14.16 6.65 3.77
C CYS A 8 -14.55 8.12 3.62
N GLU A 9 -13.83 9.02 4.28
CA GLU A 9 -14.07 10.46 4.26
C GLU A 9 -13.29 11.18 3.14
N LEU A 10 -12.45 10.46 2.39
CA LEU A 10 -11.68 11.03 1.29
C LEU A 10 -12.53 11.14 0.02
N ASP A 11 -12.30 12.21 -0.74
CA ASP A 11 -12.96 12.48 -2.02
C ASP A 11 -11.98 12.91 -3.13
N ILE A 12 -10.69 13.00 -2.83
CA ILE A 12 -9.62 13.32 -3.79
C ILE A 12 -8.64 12.15 -3.88
N TYR A 13 -8.49 11.62 -5.09
CA TYR A 13 -7.65 10.46 -5.39
C TYR A 13 -6.61 10.80 -6.45
N VAL A 14 -5.47 10.13 -6.41
CA VAL A 14 -4.42 10.21 -7.44
C VAL A 14 -4.84 9.42 -8.68
N LEU A 15 -5.37 8.22 -8.47
CA LEU A 15 -5.95 7.34 -9.48
C LEU A 15 -7.18 6.67 -8.87
N GLU A 16 -8.14 6.26 -9.69
CA GLU A 16 -9.26 5.42 -9.27
C GLU A 16 -9.78 4.53 -10.39
N ASN A 17 -10.44 3.45 -10.00
CA ASN A 17 -11.30 2.65 -10.87
C ASN A 17 -12.64 2.43 -10.16
N ASP A 18 -13.48 1.54 -10.68
CA ASP A 18 -14.83 1.32 -10.16
C ASP A 18 -14.86 0.87 -8.68
N LEU A 19 -13.85 0.13 -8.23
CA LEU A 19 -13.86 -0.55 -6.93
C LEU A 19 -12.77 -0.10 -5.97
N ALA A 20 -11.76 0.64 -6.42
CA ALA A 20 -10.63 1.06 -5.62
C ALA A 20 -10.11 2.45 -6.04
N PHE A 21 -9.26 3.02 -5.19
CA PHE A 21 -8.61 4.31 -5.42
C PHE A 21 -7.20 4.32 -4.83
N VAL A 22 -6.40 5.28 -5.27
CA VAL A 22 -5.02 5.49 -4.83
C VAL A 22 -4.86 6.86 -4.21
N ILE A 23 -4.13 6.92 -3.10
CA ILE A 23 -3.64 8.17 -2.50
C ILE A 23 -2.15 8.06 -2.21
N TYR A 24 -1.46 9.19 -2.07
CA TYR A 24 -0.14 9.19 -1.44
C TYR A 24 -0.29 9.12 0.08
N ASP A 25 0.60 8.34 0.72
CA ASP A 25 0.63 8.23 2.17
C ASP A 25 1.03 9.58 2.79
N LYS A 26 0.31 10.00 3.82
CA LYS A 26 0.58 11.23 4.58
C LYS A 26 1.88 11.15 5.38
N TYR A 27 2.28 9.95 5.78
CA TYR A 27 3.50 9.64 6.52
C TYR A 27 4.35 8.64 5.72
N PRO A 28 4.90 9.07 4.57
CA PRO A 28 5.55 8.17 3.64
C PRO A 28 6.87 7.60 4.21
N VAL A 29 7.06 6.28 4.10
CA VAL A 29 8.34 5.63 4.46
C VAL A 29 9.42 5.82 3.39
N ALA A 30 9.00 6.13 2.17
CA ALA A 30 9.87 6.48 1.05
C ALA A 30 9.16 7.49 0.13
N LYS A 31 9.93 8.25 -0.65
CA LYS A 31 9.38 9.20 -1.63
C LYS A 31 8.42 8.46 -2.57
N GLY A 32 7.19 8.97 -2.70
CA GLY A 32 6.17 8.38 -3.55
C GLY A 32 5.38 7.23 -2.92
N HIS A 33 5.57 6.89 -1.64
CA HIS A 33 4.76 5.87 -0.96
C HIS A 33 3.26 6.13 -1.16
N ALA A 34 2.59 5.18 -1.79
CA ALA A 34 1.17 5.25 -2.11
C ALA A 34 0.39 4.13 -1.42
N LEU A 35 -0.90 4.37 -1.20
CA LEU A 35 -1.86 3.43 -0.65
C LEU A 35 -2.95 3.17 -1.70
N VAL A 36 -3.20 1.90 -2.01
CA VAL A 36 -4.34 1.46 -2.82
C VAL A 36 -5.41 0.90 -1.90
N ILE A 37 -6.63 1.43 -1.99
CA ILE A 37 -7.71 1.21 -1.02
C ILE A 37 -9.00 0.86 -1.77
N PRO A 38 -9.75 -0.19 -1.39
CA PRO A 38 -11.06 -0.45 -1.98
C PRO A 38 -12.06 0.62 -1.54
N LYS A 39 -12.96 1.03 -2.43
CA LYS A 39 -14.04 1.99 -2.12
C LYS A 39 -15.00 1.47 -1.06
N ARG A 40 -15.28 0.17 -1.09
CA ARG A 40 -16.04 -0.48 -0.02
C ARG A 40 -15.19 -0.55 1.24
N HIS A 41 -15.77 -0.12 2.37
CA HIS A 41 -15.15 -0.30 3.67
C HIS A 41 -15.12 -1.79 4.05
N VAL A 42 -13.92 -2.34 4.08
CA VAL A 42 -13.64 -3.72 4.49
C VAL A 42 -12.35 -3.73 5.29
N ALA A 43 -12.38 -4.37 6.46
CA ALA A 43 -11.30 -4.24 7.44
C ALA A 43 -10.02 -4.94 6.97
N ASP A 44 -10.14 -6.14 6.43
CA ASP A 44 -9.00 -7.00 6.11
C ASP A 44 -8.99 -7.40 4.63
N TYR A 45 -7.81 -7.68 4.09
CA TYR A 45 -7.64 -8.19 2.72
C TYR A 45 -8.35 -9.52 2.51
N PHE A 46 -8.38 -10.39 3.51
CA PHE A 46 -9.02 -11.70 3.37
C PHE A 46 -10.55 -11.62 3.25
N ASP A 47 -11.15 -10.46 3.58
CA ASP A 47 -12.58 -10.18 3.46
C ASP A 47 -12.95 -9.43 2.16
N THR A 48 -11.98 -9.17 1.30
CA THR A 48 -12.21 -8.56 -0.02
C THR A 48 -12.77 -9.58 -1.02
N THR A 49 -13.60 -9.11 -1.96
CA THR A 49 -14.04 -9.95 -3.08
C THR A 49 -12.92 -10.11 -4.11
N GLU A 50 -13.04 -11.08 -5.03
CA GLU A 50 -12.04 -11.28 -6.08
C GLU A 50 -11.96 -10.07 -7.04
N GLU A 51 -13.08 -9.41 -7.28
CA GLU A 51 -13.14 -8.19 -8.10
C GLU A 51 -12.42 -7.02 -7.43
N GLU A 52 -12.55 -6.88 -6.10
CA GLU A 52 -11.82 -5.86 -5.33
C GLU A 52 -10.32 -6.13 -5.32
N LYS A 53 -9.90 -7.39 -5.14
CA LYS A 53 -8.48 -7.78 -5.25
C LYS A 53 -7.91 -7.42 -6.61
N ALA A 54 -8.63 -7.77 -7.68
CA ALA A 54 -8.22 -7.45 -9.04
C ALA A 54 -8.12 -5.93 -9.27
N ALA A 55 -9.11 -5.17 -8.81
CA ALA A 55 -9.13 -3.72 -8.92
C ALA A 55 -7.97 -3.05 -8.16
N MET A 56 -7.64 -3.54 -6.96
CA MET A 56 -6.50 -3.05 -6.19
C MET A 56 -5.17 -3.37 -6.88
N LEU A 57 -5.00 -4.60 -7.38
CA LEU A 57 -3.78 -5.00 -8.09
C LEU A 57 -3.58 -4.22 -9.40
N GLN A 58 -4.66 -3.94 -10.12
CA GLN A 58 -4.61 -3.10 -11.32
C GLN A 58 -4.09 -1.70 -10.98
N LEU A 59 -4.66 -1.05 -9.96
CA LEU A 59 -4.21 0.28 -9.54
C LEU A 59 -2.78 0.29 -8.98
N ALA A 60 -2.36 -0.79 -8.30
CA ALA A 60 -0.99 -0.93 -7.85
C ALA A 60 0.01 -0.99 -9.02
N ALA A 61 -0.36 -1.65 -10.12
CA ALA A 61 0.43 -1.62 -11.35
C ALA A 61 0.46 -0.23 -11.98
N GLU A 62 -0.70 0.41 -12.13
CA GLU A 62 -0.82 1.75 -12.74
C GLU A 62 -0.04 2.82 -11.97
N ILE A 63 -0.18 2.89 -10.64
CA ILE A 63 0.59 3.86 -9.83
C ILE A 63 2.10 3.58 -9.90
N SER A 64 2.52 2.32 -10.03
CA SER A 64 3.94 1.98 -10.16
C SER A 64 4.55 2.53 -11.46
N GLU A 65 3.77 2.59 -12.55
CA GLU A 65 4.23 3.19 -13.82
C GLU A 65 4.36 4.70 -13.68
N VAL A 66 3.39 5.37 -13.06
CA VAL A 66 3.47 6.81 -12.74
C VAL A 66 4.70 7.10 -11.88
N GLN A 67 4.93 6.32 -10.83
CA GLN A 67 6.09 6.46 -9.96
C GLN A 67 7.41 6.22 -10.71
N LYS A 68 7.46 5.27 -11.66
CA LYS A 68 8.63 5.05 -12.52
C LYS A 68 8.95 6.28 -13.37
N GLU A 69 7.93 6.84 -14.02
CA GLU A 69 8.08 8.01 -14.89
C GLU A 69 8.51 9.25 -14.11
N GLU A 70 7.86 9.53 -12.99
CA GLU A 70 8.06 10.79 -12.25
C GLU A 70 9.24 10.75 -11.27
N LEU A 71 9.53 9.57 -10.71
CA LEU A 71 10.43 9.44 -9.56
C LEU A 71 11.64 8.52 -9.82
N SER A 72 11.63 7.72 -10.88
CA SER A 72 12.73 6.81 -11.25
C SER A 72 13.27 5.95 -10.07
N PRO A 73 12.41 5.19 -9.34
CA PRO A 73 12.87 4.29 -8.30
C PRO A 73 13.64 3.09 -8.87
N ASP A 74 14.52 2.52 -8.06
CA ASP A 74 15.30 1.31 -8.38
C ASP A 74 14.53 0.00 -8.11
N GLY A 75 13.38 0.07 -7.43
CA GLY A 75 12.55 -1.09 -7.13
C GLY A 75 11.30 -0.73 -6.33
N PHE A 76 10.56 -1.74 -5.88
CA PHE A 76 9.34 -1.55 -5.09
C PHE A 76 9.21 -2.60 -3.98
N ASN A 77 8.61 -2.21 -2.87
CA ASN A 77 7.93 -3.14 -1.98
C ASN A 77 6.43 -2.93 -2.05
N ILE A 78 5.69 -4.02 -2.14
CA ILE A 78 4.23 -4.03 -2.07
C ILE A 78 3.84 -4.90 -0.88
N GLY A 79 2.94 -4.41 -0.03
CA GLY A 79 2.57 -5.10 1.21
C GLY A 79 1.19 -4.71 1.72
N ILE A 80 0.57 -5.62 2.46
CA ILE A 80 -0.70 -5.41 3.14
C ILE A 80 -0.57 -5.96 4.56
N ASN A 81 -0.99 -5.18 5.55
CA ASN A 81 -1.08 -5.65 6.93
C ASN A 81 -2.51 -6.14 7.19
N CYS A 82 -2.63 -7.39 7.64
CA CYS A 82 -3.89 -8.06 7.95
C CYS A 82 -3.98 -8.31 9.46
N GLY A 83 -4.77 -7.52 10.17
CA GLY A 83 -4.94 -7.57 11.62
C GLY A 83 -3.86 -6.83 12.41
N GLU A 84 -4.19 -6.55 13.67
CA GLU A 84 -3.36 -5.75 14.58
C GLU A 84 -1.97 -6.36 14.81
N ALA A 85 -1.88 -7.68 14.96
CA ALA A 85 -0.61 -8.39 15.15
C ALA A 85 0.35 -8.28 13.96
N ALA A 86 -0.17 -7.99 12.76
CA ALA A 86 0.62 -7.71 11.56
C ALA A 86 0.95 -6.22 11.40
N GLY A 87 0.58 -5.37 12.36
CA GLY A 87 0.83 -3.93 12.31
C GLY A 87 -0.24 -3.12 11.58
N GLN A 88 -1.44 -3.66 11.37
CA GLN A 88 -2.54 -2.88 10.81
C GLN A 88 -3.06 -1.86 11.82
N THR A 89 -3.12 -0.58 11.43
CA THR A 89 -3.57 0.53 12.29
C THR A 89 -4.85 1.18 11.81
N ILE A 90 -5.13 1.14 10.50
CA ILE A 90 -6.40 1.54 9.90
C ILE A 90 -7.13 0.28 9.44
N PHE A 91 -8.28 0.00 10.05
CA PHE A 91 -9.15 -1.14 9.74
C PHE A 91 -10.07 -0.85 8.55
N HIS A 92 -9.44 -0.38 7.48
CA HIS A 92 -9.94 -0.37 6.12
C HIS A 92 -8.73 -0.78 5.29
N VAL A 93 -8.80 -1.97 4.70
CA VAL A 93 -7.64 -2.60 4.04
C VAL A 93 -7.01 -1.64 3.05
N HIS A 94 -5.68 -1.61 3.04
CA HIS A 94 -4.91 -0.81 2.12
C HIS A 94 -3.65 -1.57 1.74
N MET A 95 -3.32 -1.51 0.45
CA MET A 95 -2.09 -2.05 -0.10
C MET A 95 -1.08 -0.93 -0.22
N HIS A 96 0.04 -1.08 0.48
CA HIS A 96 1.19 -0.19 0.34
C HIS A 96 1.89 -0.47 -0.98
N VAL A 97 2.19 0.59 -1.74
CA VAL A 97 3.08 0.56 -2.90
C VAL A 97 4.22 1.54 -2.61
N ILE A 98 5.37 1.00 -2.23
CA ILE A 98 6.51 1.74 -1.71
C ILE A 98 7.65 1.71 -2.74
N PRO A 99 7.94 2.83 -3.43
CA PRO A 99 9.13 2.95 -4.25
C PRO A 99 10.41 2.79 -3.40
N ARG A 100 11.40 2.10 -3.93
CA ARG A 100 12.71 1.86 -3.29
C ARG A 100 13.82 2.46 -4.13
N TYR A 101 14.87 2.95 -3.45
CA TYR A 101 15.98 3.64 -4.07
C TYR A 101 17.30 3.06 -3.55
N LYS A 102 18.31 2.91 -4.41
CA LYS A 102 19.63 2.47 -3.95
C LYS A 102 20.16 3.41 -2.87
N GLY A 103 20.56 2.82 -1.73
CA GLY A 103 21.06 3.57 -0.59
C GLY A 103 19.98 4.07 0.38
N ASP A 104 18.70 3.73 0.18
CA ASP A 104 17.64 4.02 1.15
C ASP A 104 17.69 3.12 2.41
N MET A 105 18.52 2.08 2.38
CA MET A 105 18.77 1.13 3.46
C MET A 105 20.19 0.59 3.34
N ASP A 106 20.88 0.47 4.47
CA ASP A 106 22.28 0.01 4.51
C ASP A 106 22.46 -1.45 4.06
N ASP A 107 21.50 -2.32 4.38
CA ASP A 107 21.53 -3.76 4.09
C ASP A 107 20.18 -4.22 3.51
N PRO A 108 19.94 -4.01 2.19
CA PRO A 108 18.67 -4.36 1.55
C PRO A 108 18.32 -5.87 1.51
N PRO A 109 19.28 -6.83 1.48
CA PRO A 109 18.97 -8.25 1.63
C PRO A 109 18.05 -8.54 2.83
N GLY A 110 16.97 -9.30 2.57
CA GLY A 110 15.95 -9.63 3.57
C GLY A 110 14.57 -9.07 3.22
N GLY A 111 14.50 -7.84 2.69
CA GLY A 111 13.26 -7.24 2.18
C GLY A 111 12.05 -7.42 3.10
N VAL A 112 11.02 -8.14 2.63
CA VAL A 112 9.79 -8.45 3.39
C VAL A 112 10.06 -9.12 4.74
N ARG A 113 11.19 -9.82 4.94
CA ARG A 113 11.55 -10.39 6.25
C ARG A 113 11.73 -9.33 7.34
N GLY A 114 11.97 -8.07 6.95
CA GLY A 114 12.06 -6.93 7.86
C GLY A 114 10.77 -6.64 8.64
N VAL A 115 9.64 -7.29 8.32
CA VAL A 115 8.43 -7.24 9.18
C VAL A 115 8.67 -7.84 10.57
N ILE A 116 9.67 -8.73 10.72
CA ILE A 116 10.22 -9.14 12.01
C ILE A 116 11.71 -8.76 12.00
N PRO A 117 12.08 -7.55 12.49
CA PRO A 117 13.43 -7.00 12.32
C PRO A 117 14.55 -7.94 12.78
N GLU A 118 14.35 -8.68 13.87
CA GLU A 118 15.34 -9.62 14.41
C GLU A 118 15.59 -10.83 13.49
N LYS A 119 14.70 -11.07 12.52
CA LYS A 119 14.78 -12.19 11.54
C LYS A 119 15.00 -11.70 10.10
N GLN A 120 15.29 -10.42 9.91
CA GLN A 120 15.52 -9.85 8.57
C GLN A 120 16.67 -10.56 7.85
N LYS A 121 17.73 -10.91 8.58
CA LYS A 121 18.92 -11.59 8.06
C LYS A 121 18.80 -13.12 8.17
N TYR A 122 19.60 -13.83 7.36
CA TYR A 122 19.74 -15.29 7.38
C TYR A 122 20.84 -15.74 8.35
#